data_AF-A0A7H9B333-F1
#
_entry.id   AF-A0A7H9B333-F1
#
_cell.length_a   1.000
_cell.length_b   1.000
_cell.length_c   1.000
_cell.angle_alpha   90.00
_cell.angle_beta   90.00
_cell.angle_gamma   90.00
#
_symmetry.space_group_name_H-M   'P 1'
#
loop_
_entity.id
_entity.type
_entity.pdbx_description
1 polymer ?
#
loop_
_entity_poly.entity_id
_entity_poly.type
_entity_poly.pdbx_seq_one_letter_code
_entity_poly.pdbx_strand_id
1 'polypeptide(L)'
;MKNHHLNDILSFHVTSQVRQSKCLQSTIPNSSMSSFSPQDLSKLDDKSKKEIASFLEVENSKQKVQMSIHQFTNTCFKECVPTVDSGDLNAQEEQCLNNCVNRFLDTNIRIVKGLQSLN
;
A
#
# COMPACT_ATOMS: atom_id res chain seq x y z
N MET A 1 28.76 21.37 20.66
CA MET A 1 27.45 20.84 21.08
C MET A 1 26.46 20.77 19.90
N LYS A 2 26.85 20.16 18.76
CA LYS A 2 26.00 20.05 17.54
C LYS A 2 25.75 18.59 17.10
N ASN A 3 26.36 17.61 17.76
CA ASN A 3 26.27 16.19 17.38
C ASN A 3 25.11 15.43 18.03
N HIS A 4 24.42 16.00 19.03
CA HIS A 4 23.26 15.34 19.65
C HIS A 4 21.99 15.48 18.77
N HIS A 5 21.84 16.61 18.09
CA HIS A 5 20.63 16.94 17.32
C HIS A 5 20.52 16.18 15.98
N LEU A 6 21.62 15.66 15.43
CA LEU A 6 21.62 14.83 14.21
C LEU A 6 21.16 13.39 14.48
N ASN A 7 21.50 12.84 15.65
CA ASN A 7 21.02 11.52 16.06
C ASN A 7 19.51 11.53 16.36
N ASP A 8 18.98 12.65 16.86
CA ASP A 8 17.55 12.83 17.10
C ASP A 8 16.73 12.91 15.79
N ILE A 9 17.30 13.47 14.71
CA ILE A 9 16.64 13.56 13.39
C ILE A 9 16.68 12.22 12.64
N LEU A 10 17.80 11.49 12.70
CA LEU A 10 17.87 10.12 12.18
C LEU A 10 16.93 9.19 12.93
N SER A 11 16.83 9.34 14.26
CA SER A 11 15.82 8.65 15.06
C SER A 11 14.41 9.06 14.66
N PHE A 12 14.14 10.32 14.32
CA PHE A 12 12.82 10.76 13.83
C PHE A 12 12.48 10.23 12.44
N HIS A 13 13.44 10.09 11.52
CA HIS A 13 13.21 9.54 10.18
C HIS A 13 13.01 8.01 10.21
N VAL A 14 13.82 7.30 11.01
CA VAL A 14 13.61 5.87 11.28
C VAL A 14 12.29 5.66 12.05
N THR A 15 11.96 6.51 13.01
CA THR A 15 10.69 6.46 13.75
C THR A 15 9.50 6.90 12.90
N SER A 16 9.69 7.74 11.88
CA SER A 16 8.66 8.17 10.92
C SER A 16 8.34 7.08 9.90
N GLN A 17 9.35 6.33 9.42
CA GLN A 17 9.09 5.13 8.62
C GLN A 17 8.47 4.00 9.45
N VAL A 18 8.90 3.82 10.71
CA VAL A 18 8.23 2.93 11.66
C VAL A 18 6.82 3.43 12.04
N ARG A 19 6.56 4.75 12.02
CA ARG A 19 5.23 5.34 12.24
C ARG A 19 4.33 5.26 11.02
N GLN A 20 4.81 5.42 9.79
CA GLN A 20 4.02 5.13 8.60
C GLN A 20 3.67 3.64 8.54
N SER A 21 4.60 2.77 8.94
CA SER A 21 4.31 1.35 9.14
C SER A 21 3.27 1.13 10.24
N LYS A 22 3.33 1.87 11.36
CA LYS A 22 2.33 1.79 12.45
C LYS A 22 1.00 2.48 12.16
N CYS A 23 0.94 3.50 11.30
CA CYS A 23 -0.31 4.16 10.92
C CYS A 23 -1.06 3.32 9.88
N LEU A 24 -0.36 2.60 8.99
CA LEU A 24 -0.97 1.53 8.20
C LEU A 24 -1.41 0.37 9.10
N GLN A 25 -0.61 -0.01 10.10
CA GLN A 25 -0.96 -1.07 11.06
C GLN A 25 -2.06 -0.65 12.05
N SER A 26 -2.34 0.63 12.24
CA SER A 26 -3.38 1.09 13.19
C SER A 26 -4.78 1.02 12.60
N THR A 27 -4.91 0.83 11.28
CA THR A 27 -6.20 0.57 10.62
C THR A 27 -6.31 -0.89 10.13
N ILE A 28 -5.32 -1.72 10.48
CA ILE A 28 -5.26 -3.15 10.16
C ILE A 28 -5.04 -3.90 11.48
N PRO A 29 -6.04 -4.61 12.04
CA PRO A 29 -5.73 -5.52 13.12
C PRO A 29 -4.74 -6.56 12.57
N ASN A 30 -3.51 -6.48 13.09
CA ASN A 30 -2.50 -7.51 13.18
C ASN A 30 -2.41 -8.50 12.00
N SER A 31 -1.24 -8.57 11.37
CA SER A 31 -0.80 -9.57 10.39
C SER A 31 -0.74 -11.02 10.91
N SER A 32 -1.57 -11.39 11.88
CA SER A 32 -1.98 -12.76 12.13
C SER A 32 -3.17 -13.09 11.20
N MET A 33 -2.91 -13.20 9.89
CA MET A 33 -3.60 -14.26 9.14
C MET A 33 -3.05 -15.56 9.70
N SER A 34 -3.58 -15.99 10.85
CA SER A 34 -3.52 -17.39 11.22
C SER A 34 -4.02 -18.16 10.01
N SER A 35 -3.14 -19.00 9.46
CA SER A 35 -3.40 -19.89 8.33
C SER A 35 -4.73 -20.63 8.56
N PHE A 36 -5.84 -20.06 8.10
CA PHE A 36 -7.12 -20.75 8.05
C PHE A 36 -6.97 -21.80 6.97
N SER A 37 -6.84 -23.06 7.38
CA SER A 37 -6.76 -24.15 6.44
C SER A 37 -8.14 -24.36 5.80
N PRO A 38 -8.24 -24.74 4.53
CA PRO A 38 -9.52 -25.15 3.91
C PRO A 38 -10.29 -26.21 4.73
N GLN A 39 -9.57 -26.98 5.55
CA GLN A 39 -10.07 -28.00 6.45
C GLN A 39 -10.82 -27.40 7.66
N ASP A 40 -10.46 -26.20 8.11
CA ASP A 40 -11.15 -25.50 9.20
C ASP A 40 -12.49 -24.93 8.73
N LEU A 41 -12.60 -24.51 7.47
CA LEU A 41 -13.87 -24.10 6.85
C LEU A 41 -14.90 -25.23 6.84
N SER A 42 -14.46 -26.49 6.80
CA SER A 42 -15.34 -27.66 6.74
C SER A 42 -16.00 -27.99 8.08
N LYS A 43 -15.48 -27.46 9.19
CA LYS A 43 -15.98 -27.72 10.56
C LYS A 43 -16.95 -26.65 11.08
N LEU A 44 -17.21 -25.61 10.30
CA LEU A 44 -18.08 -24.51 10.67
C LEU A 44 -19.52 -24.73 10.20
N ASP A 45 -20.47 -24.10 10.89
CA ASP A 45 -21.85 -24.02 10.43
C ASP A 45 -21.97 -23.11 9.19
N ASP A 46 -23.04 -23.29 8.42
CA ASP A 46 -23.20 -22.60 7.13
C ASP A 46 -23.35 -21.08 7.27
N LYS A 47 -23.81 -20.59 8.43
CA LYS A 47 -23.89 -19.16 8.70
C LYS A 47 -22.49 -18.58 8.89
N SER A 48 -21.65 -19.20 9.71
CA SER A 48 -20.25 -18.78 9.89
C SER A 48 -19.44 -18.84 8.61
N LYS A 49 -19.63 -19.86 7.76
CA LYS A 49 -18.96 -19.93 6.45
C LYS A 49 -19.29 -18.72 5.58
N LYS A 50 -20.56 -18.31 5.55
CA LYS A 50 -21.01 -17.15 4.76
C LYS A 50 -20.43 -15.84 5.29
N GLU A 51 -20.40 -15.67 6.61
CA GLU A 51 -19.80 -14.50 7.26
C GLU A 51 -18.29 -14.41 6.97
N ILE A 52 -17.57 -15.54 7.07
CA ILE A 52 -16.14 -15.62 6.78
C ILE A 52 -15.85 -15.34 5.30
N ALA A 53 -16.66 -15.88 4.38
CA ALA A 53 -16.50 -15.61 2.95
C ALA A 53 -16.64 -14.10 2.64
N SER A 54 -17.65 -13.46 3.22
CA SER A 54 -17.85 -12.00 3.10
C SER A 54 -16.68 -11.21 3.68
N PHE A 55 -16.23 -11.58 4.89
CA PHE A 55 -15.08 -10.96 5.52
C PHE A 55 -13.80 -11.10 4.66
N LEU A 56 -13.56 -12.30 4.15
CA LEU A 56 -12.39 -12.59 3.32
C LEU A 56 -12.40 -11.79 2.00
N GLU A 57 -13.56 -11.60 1.38
CA GLU A 57 -13.68 -10.75 0.19
C GLU A 57 -13.28 -9.31 0.49
N VAL A 58 -13.79 -8.74 1.58
CA VAL A 58 -13.48 -7.38 2.02
C VAL A 58 -11.99 -7.24 2.33
N GLU A 59 -11.41 -8.18 3.09
CA GLU A 59 -10.00 -8.13 3.45
C GLU A 59 -9.07 -8.34 2.25
N ASN A 60 -9.41 -9.24 1.33
CA ASN A 60 -8.67 -9.40 0.07
C ASN A 60 -8.72 -8.13 -0.78
N SER A 61 -9.87 -7.46 -0.84
CA SER A 61 -10.00 -6.18 -1.54
C SER A 61 -9.09 -5.11 -0.92
N LYS A 62 -9.10 -4.99 0.42
CA LYS A 62 -8.20 -4.07 1.14
C LYS A 62 -6.73 -4.38 0.87
N GLN A 63 -6.32 -5.64 0.92
CA GLN A 63 -4.95 -6.05 0.64
C GLN A 63 -4.50 -5.65 -0.78
N LYS A 64 -5.36 -5.86 -1.79
CA LYS A 64 -5.08 -5.43 -3.17
C LYS A 64 -4.87 -3.92 -3.28
N VAL A 65 -5.70 -3.13 -2.59
CA VAL A 65 -5.54 -1.67 -2.54
C VAL A 65 -4.21 -1.29 -1.88
N GLN A 66 -3.87 -1.90 -0.73
CA GLN A 66 -2.60 -1.62 -0.05
C GLN A 66 -1.38 -1.96 -0.89
N MET A 67 -1.39 -3.11 -1.57
CA MET A 67 -0.31 -3.48 -2.51
C MET A 67 -0.19 -2.45 -3.65
N SER A 68 -1.32 -1.99 -4.17
CA SER A 68 -1.35 -0.98 -5.23
C SER A 68 -0.77 0.36 -4.74
N ILE A 69 -1.12 0.79 -3.51
CA ILE A 69 -0.55 1.99 -2.88
C ILE A 69 0.96 1.84 -2.75
N HIS A 70 1.46 0.73 -2.21
CA HIS A 70 2.90 0.51 -2.08
C HIS A 70 3.62 0.53 -3.43
N GLN A 71 3.03 -0.09 -4.45
CA GLN A 71 3.59 -0.11 -5.80
C GLN A 71 3.65 1.31 -6.41
N PHE A 72 2.56 2.08 -6.30
CA PHE A 72 2.50 3.43 -6.85
C PHE A 72 3.44 4.37 -6.10
N THR A 73 3.46 4.32 -4.77
CA THR A 73 4.37 5.12 -3.96
C THR A 73 5.82 4.83 -4.31
N ASN A 74 6.23 3.56 -4.39
CA ASN A 74 7.62 3.21 -4.72
C ASN A 74 8.00 3.66 -6.13
N THR A 75 7.11 3.46 -7.11
CA THR A 75 7.37 3.83 -8.51
C THR A 75 7.39 5.34 -8.67
N CYS A 76 6.29 6.02 -8.31
CA CYS A 76 6.15 7.44 -8.54
C CYS A 76 7.07 8.30 -7.67
N PHE A 77 7.44 7.85 -6.47
CA PHE A 77 8.44 8.56 -5.68
C PHE A 77 9.80 8.59 -6.38
N LYS A 78 10.26 7.45 -6.93
CA LYS A 78 11.53 7.39 -7.67
C LYS A 78 11.54 8.26 -8.92
N GLU A 79 10.40 8.31 -9.63
CA GLU A 79 10.29 9.07 -10.87
C GLU A 79 10.10 10.58 -10.63
N CYS A 80 9.40 10.97 -9.56
CA CYS A 80 8.98 12.35 -9.35
C CYS A 80 9.74 13.11 -8.26
N VAL A 81 10.40 12.41 -7.32
CA VAL A 81 11.11 13.01 -6.19
C VAL A 81 12.61 12.64 -6.27
N PRO A 82 13.38 13.31 -7.14
CA PRO A 82 14.79 12.98 -7.36
C PRO A 82 15.67 13.35 -6.14
N THR A 83 15.32 14.41 -5.43
CA THR A 83 15.97 14.88 -4.21
C THR A 83 14.90 15.25 -3.18
N VAL A 84 15.17 14.98 -1.91
CA VAL A 84 14.27 15.36 -0.81
C VAL A 84 14.86 16.60 -0.14
N ASP A 85 14.43 17.76 -0.62
CA ASP A 85 14.94 19.05 -0.14
C ASP A 85 14.09 19.63 1.01
N SER A 86 12.86 19.13 1.17
CA SER A 86 11.90 19.54 2.21
C SER A 86 11.09 18.34 2.73
N GLY A 87 10.41 18.53 3.87
CA GLY A 87 9.52 17.50 4.43
C GLY A 87 8.16 17.39 3.72
N ASP A 88 7.81 18.41 2.94
CA ASP A 88 6.59 18.51 2.16
C ASP A 88 6.88 18.42 0.66
N LEU A 89 5.87 18.01 -0.11
CA LEU A 89 5.95 18.00 -1.57
C LEU A 89 5.86 19.43 -2.11
N ASN A 90 6.73 19.77 -3.06
CA ASN A 90 6.58 21.00 -3.83
C ASN A 90 5.54 20.84 -4.94
N ALA A 91 5.10 21.95 -5.53
CA ALA A 91 4.04 21.96 -6.55
C ALA A 91 4.38 21.09 -7.78
N GLN A 92 5.66 21.03 -8.18
CA GLN A 92 6.12 20.22 -9.30
C GLN A 92 6.06 18.73 -8.98
N GLU A 93 6.47 18.33 -7.78
CA GLU A 93 6.38 16.95 -7.28
C GLU A 93 4.92 16.49 -7.19
N GLU A 94 4.04 17.31 -6.60
CA GLU A 94 2.60 17.02 -6.52
C GLU A 94 1.99 16.81 -7.91
N GLN A 95 2.29 17.71 -8.85
CA GLN A 95 1.80 17.57 -10.23
C GLN A 95 2.38 16.32 -10.91
N CYS A 96 3.66 16.02 -10.71
CA CYS A 96 4.29 14.82 -11.26
C CYS A 96 3.65 13.55 -10.70
N LEU A 97 3.47 13.44 -9.39
CA LEU A 97 2.89 12.27 -8.72
C LEU A 97 1.46 11.99 -9.22
N ASN A 98 0.63 13.04 -9.36
CA ASN A 98 -0.71 12.92 -9.94
C ASN A 98 -0.66 12.36 -11.36
N ASN A 99 0.24 12.88 -12.20
CA ASN A 99 0.41 12.41 -13.57
C ASN A 99 0.93 10.96 -13.61
N CYS A 100 1.90 10.62 -12.76
CA CYS A 100 2.50 9.29 -12.70
C CYS A 100 1.45 8.21 -12.43
N VAL A 101 0.61 8.40 -11.40
CA VAL A 101 -0.45 7.44 -11.07
C VAL A 101 -1.45 7.31 -12.22
N ASN A 102 -1.91 8.43 -12.78
CA ASN A 102 -2.86 8.41 -13.91
C ASN A 102 -2.28 7.67 -15.13
N ARG A 103 -1.02 7.95 -15.49
CA ARG A 103 -0.34 7.27 -16.60
C ARG A 103 -0.15 5.77 -16.36
N PHE A 104 0.15 5.37 -15.13
CA PHE A 104 0.25 3.96 -14.77
C PHE A 104 -1.09 3.23 -14.95
N LEU A 105 -2.18 3.82 -14.45
CA LEU A 105 -3.52 3.25 -14.59
C LEU A 105 -3.97 3.18 -16.05
N ASP A 106 -3.77 4.26 -16.82
CA ASP A 106 -4.10 4.31 -18.25
C ASP A 106 -3.35 3.24 -19.05
N THR A 107 -2.06 3.05 -18.72
CA THR A 107 -1.21 2.05 -19.37
C THR A 107 -1.72 0.63 -19.08
N ASN A 108 -2.06 0.33 -17.82
CA ASN A 108 -2.64 -0.97 -17.47
C ASN A 108 -3.96 -1.23 -18.19
N ILE A 109 -4.86 -0.24 -18.24
CA ILE A 109 -6.13 -0.36 -18.96
C ILE A 109 -5.86 -0.64 -20.44
N ARG A 110 -4.90 0.07 -21.06
CA ARG A 110 -4.54 -0.13 -22.46
C ARG A 110 -3.97 -1.53 -22.71
N ILE A 111 -3.09 -2.02 -21.84
CA ILE A 111 -2.53 -3.37 -21.92
C ILE A 111 -3.65 -4.41 -21.84
N VAL A 112 -4.52 -4.32 -20.83
CA VAL A 112 -5.64 -5.25 -20.65
C VAL A 112 -6.57 -5.26 -21.85
N LYS A 113 -6.95 -4.08 -22.37
CA LYS A 113 -7.76 -3.97 -23.59
C LYS A 113 -7.07 -4.58 -24.80
N GLY A 114 -5.77 -4.38 -24.95
CA GLY A 114 -4.98 -4.98 -26.01
C GLY A 114 -5.01 -6.51 -25.93
N LEU A 115 -4.81 -7.08 -24.74
CA LEU A 115 -4.87 -8.53 -24.52
C LEU A 115 -6.27 -9.10 -24.81
N GLN A 116 -7.33 -8.39 -24.42
CA GLN A 116 -8.71 -8.82 -24.69
C GLN A 116 -9.03 -8.84 -26.20
N SER A 117 -8.41 -7.97 -27.00
CA SER A 117 -8.63 -7.94 -28.46
C SER A 117 -7.93 -9.06 -29.24
N LEU A 118 -7.08 -9.86 -28.58
CA LEU A 118 -6.37 -10.99 -29.20
C LEU A 118 -7.13 -12.33 -29.06
N ASN A 119 -8.27 -12.31 -28.38
CA ASN A 119 -9.18 -13.45 -28.19
C ASN A 119 -10.46 -13.27 -29.01
#